data_AF-A0A0R3PQ96-F1
#
_entry.id   AF-A0A0R3PQ96-F1
#
_cell.length_a   1.000
_cell.length_b   1.000
_cell.length_c   1.000
_cell.angle_alpha   90.00
_cell.angle_beta   90.00
_cell.angle_gamma   90.00
#
_symmetry.space_group_name_H-M   'P 1'
#
loop_
_entity.id
_entity.type
_entity.pdbx_description
1 polymer ?
#
loop_
_entity_poly.entity_id
_entity_poly.type
_entity_poly.pdbx_seq_one_letter_code
_entity_poly.pdbx_strand_id
1 'polypeptide(L)'
;MEGACEASLACSTCHVYVDKDHYDKLNEPKEEEDDMLDQAPALRHNSRLGCQIILRKDLDGIKVTLPPITRNFYVDGHVPQPH
;
A
#
# COMPACT_ATOMS: atom_id res chain seq x y z
N MET A 1 -7.16 8.04 -1.45
CA MET A 1 -6.75 6.81 -0.76
C MET A 1 -7.87 6.45 0.20
N GLU A 2 -8.37 5.23 0.15
CA GLU A 2 -9.58 4.83 0.88
C GLU A 2 -9.24 4.07 2.18
N GLY A 3 -8.30 3.12 2.14
CA GLY A 3 -7.79 2.46 3.37
C GLY A 3 -8.81 1.54 4.06
N ALA A 4 -9.65 0.85 3.29
CA ALA A 4 -10.84 0.15 3.77
C ALA A 4 -10.62 -0.94 4.83
N CYS A 5 -9.42 -1.53 4.90
CA CYS A 5 -9.09 -2.58 5.90
C CYS A 5 -8.39 -2.06 7.16
N GLU A 6 -8.34 -0.74 7.37
CA GLU A 6 -7.73 -0.15 8.57
C GLU A 6 -6.26 -0.55 8.78
N ALA A 7 -5.52 -0.67 7.67
CA ALA A 7 -4.12 -1.09 7.60
C ALA A 7 -3.83 -2.55 7.98
N SER A 8 -4.85 -3.40 8.11
CA SER A 8 -4.69 -4.83 8.46
C SER A 8 -4.31 -5.74 7.30
N LEU A 9 -3.72 -5.18 6.23
CA LEU A 9 -3.15 -5.95 5.12
C LEU A 9 -4.18 -6.89 4.45
N ALA A 10 -5.45 -6.49 4.43
CA ALA A 10 -6.56 -7.30 3.92
C ALA A 10 -7.22 -6.71 2.66
N CYS A 11 -6.66 -5.64 2.08
CA CYS A 11 -7.13 -5.05 0.83
C CYS A 11 -6.00 -4.29 0.12
N SER A 12 -6.22 -3.86 -1.12
CA SER A 12 -5.31 -3.00 -1.90
C SER A 12 -5.85 -1.58 -2.12
N THR A 13 -6.78 -1.12 -1.29
CA THR A 13 -7.37 0.24 -1.41
C THR A 13 -6.42 1.37 -0.97
N CYS A 14 -5.32 1.01 -0.30
CA CYS A 14 -4.21 1.89 0.03
C CYS A 14 -3.05 1.82 -0.98
N HIS A 15 -3.24 1.11 -2.10
CA HIS A 15 -2.22 1.00 -3.15
C HIS A 15 -1.80 2.38 -3.67
N VAL A 16 -0.49 2.61 -3.73
CA VAL A 16 0.16 3.80 -4.29
C VAL A 16 1.34 3.42 -5.15
N TYR A 17 1.71 4.32 -6.06
CA TYR A 17 3.03 4.31 -6.69
C TYR A 17 3.94 5.31 -5.97
N VAL A 18 5.10 4.85 -5.52
CA VAL A 18 6.08 5.69 -4.83
C VAL A 18 7.05 6.28 -5.84
N ASP A 19 7.42 7.55 -5.66
CA ASP A 19 8.43 8.19 -6.50
C ASP A 19 9.80 7.50 -6.35
N LYS A 20 10.52 7.40 -7.46
CA LYS A 20 11.85 6.77 -7.52
C LYS A 20 12.85 7.39 -6.55
N ASP A 21 12.76 8.69 -6.26
CA ASP A 21 13.68 9.39 -5.36
C ASP A 21 13.55 8.94 -3.89
N HIS A 22 12.48 8.20 -3.57
CA HIS A 22 12.17 7.71 -2.24
C HIS A 22 11.94 6.20 -2.18
N TYR A 23 11.68 5.51 -3.29
CA TYR A 23 11.41 4.08 -3.32
C TYR A 23 12.55 3.27 -2.68
N ASP A 24 13.81 3.55 -3.07
CA ASP A 24 14.99 2.84 -2.57
C ASP A 24 15.31 3.15 -1.09
N LYS A 25 14.67 4.16 -0.51
CA LYS A 25 14.79 4.48 0.93
C LYS A 25 13.79 3.71 1.78
N LEU A 26 12.73 3.16 1.16
CA LEU A 26 11.77 2.34 1.88
C LEU A 26 12.38 1.00 2.24
N ASN A 27 11.86 0.40 3.31
CA ASN A 27 12.15 -1.00 3.59
C ASN A 27 11.54 -1.85 2.46
N GLU A 28 12.18 -2.97 2.16
CA GLU A 28 11.62 -3.97 1.24
C GLU A 28 10.20 -4.36 1.69
N PRO A 29 9.26 -4.53 0.75
CA PRO A 29 7.93 -5.04 1.08
C PRO A 29 8.06 -6.42 1.72
N LYS A 30 7.14 -6.71 2.65
CA LYS A 30 7.02 -8.06 3.20
C LYS A 30 6.31 -8.95 2.19
N GLU A 31 6.54 -10.26 2.26
CA GLU A 31 5.88 -11.26 1.39
C GLU A 31 4.35 -11.08 1.38
N GLU A 32 3.73 -10.88 2.54
CA GLU A 32 2.29 -10.66 2.65
C GLU A 32 1.83 -9.38 1.89
N GLU A 33 2.65 -8.33 1.88
CA GLU A 33 2.36 -7.09 1.13
C GLU A 33 2.38 -7.35 -0.38
N ASP A 34 3.38 -8.10 -0.86
CA ASP A 34 3.49 -8.52 -2.26
C ASP A 34 2.30 -9.39 -2.68
N ASP A 35 1.90 -10.37 -1.88
CA ASP A 35 0.74 -11.24 -2.14
C ASP A 35 -0.57 -10.44 -2.31
N MET A 36 -0.71 -9.33 -1.59
CA MET A 36 -1.87 -8.43 -1.74
C MET A 36 -1.73 -7.49 -2.94
N LEU A 37 -0.52 -7.02 -3.24
CA LEU A 37 -0.24 -6.18 -4.39
C LEU A 37 -0.41 -6.93 -5.72
N ASP A 38 -0.12 -8.23 -5.76
CA ASP A 38 -0.36 -9.10 -6.92
C ASP A 38 -1.83 -9.12 -7.34
N GLN A 39 -2.74 -8.89 -6.40
CA GLN A 39 -4.18 -8.82 -6.64
C GLN A 39 -4.65 -7.39 -6.99
N ALA A 40 -3.77 -6.39 -6.86
CA ALA A 40 -4.11 -4.99 -7.10
C ALA A 40 -4.22 -4.68 -8.60
N PRO A 41 -5.24 -3.93 -9.03
CA PRO A 41 -5.32 -3.45 -10.41
C PRO A 41 -4.18 -2.47 -10.72
N ALA A 42 -3.66 -2.52 -11.95
CA ALA A 42 -2.61 -1.63 -12.43
C ALA A 42 -1.32 -1.67 -11.58
N LEU A 43 -0.89 -2.85 -11.14
CA LEU A 43 0.40 -3.04 -10.46
C LEU A 43 1.59 -2.54 -11.31
N ARG A 44 2.59 -1.98 -10.63
CA ARG A 44 3.85 -1.47 -11.20
C ARG A 44 4.99 -1.82 -10.24
N HIS A 45 6.23 -1.78 -10.76
CA HIS A 45 7.43 -2.08 -9.97
C HIS A 45 7.64 -1.16 -8.75
N ASN A 46 7.06 0.05 -8.76
CA ASN A 46 7.14 1.01 -7.68
C ASN A 46 5.85 1.07 -6.85
N SER A 47 4.99 0.04 -6.95
CA SER A 47 3.79 -0.09 -6.16
C SER A 47 4.10 -0.44 -4.71
N ARG A 48 3.36 0.16 -3.78
CA ARG A 48 3.37 -0.19 -2.35
C ARG A 48 1.96 -0.12 -1.78
N LEU A 49 1.71 -0.85 -0.70
CA LEU A 49 0.56 -0.57 0.15
C LEU A 49 0.92 0.62 1.04
N GLY A 50 0.32 1.78 0.79
CA GLY A 50 0.64 3.02 1.51
C GLY A 50 0.50 2.90 3.03
N CYS A 51 -0.36 1.99 3.50
CA CYS A 51 -0.54 1.73 4.94
C CYS A 51 0.63 0.97 5.59
N GLN A 52 1.52 0.35 4.80
CA GLN A 52 2.73 -0.32 5.28
C GLN A 52 3.97 0.60 5.27
N ILE A 53 3.84 1.82 4.74
CA ILE A 53 4.92 2.79 4.70
C ILE A 53 4.97 3.56 6.02
N ILE A 54 5.99 3.29 6.83
CA ILE A 54 6.26 4.07 8.05
C ILE A 54 7.02 5.34 7.67
N LEU A 55 6.43 6.50 7.94
CA LEU A 55 7.08 7.80 7.68
C LEU A 55 8.25 8.03 8.63
N ARG A 56 9.39 8.42 8.06
CA ARG A 56 10.64 8.72 8.75
C ARG A 56 11.23 10.01 8.19
N LYS A 57 12.16 10.64 8.91
CA LYS A 57 12.74 11.94 8.52
C LYS A 57 13.49 11.89 7.18
N ASP A 58 14.08 10.75 6.84
CA ASP A 58 14.75 10.49 5.55
C ASP A 58 13.78 10.42 4.36
N LEU A 59 12.47 10.35 4.62
CA LEU A 59 11.40 10.37 3.63
C LEU A 59 10.76 11.76 3.46
N ASP A 60 11.35 12.82 4.01
CA ASP A 60 10.83 14.17 3.82
C ASP A 60 10.70 14.52 2.33
N GLY A 61 9.57 15.14 1.97
CA GLY A 61 9.22 15.44 0.58
C GLY A 61 8.82 14.24 -0.29
N ILE A 62 8.56 13.06 0.29
CA ILE A 62 8.09 11.88 -0.45
C ILE A 62 6.84 12.21 -1.28
N LYS A 63 6.86 11.77 -2.54
CA LYS A 63 5.72 11.87 -3.45
C LYS A 63 5.18 10.47 -3.74
N VAL A 64 3.86 10.37 -3.69
CA VAL A 64 3.14 9.16 -4.07
C VAL A 64 2.02 9.52 -5.04
N THR A 65 1.75 8.62 -5.98
CA THR A 65 0.67 8.75 -6.95
C THR A 65 -0.38 7.67 -6.69
N LEU A 66 -1.65 8.04 -6.71
CA LEU A 66 -2.74 7.06 -6.62
C LEU A 66 -2.94 6.38 -7.98
N PRO A 67 -3.12 5.05 -8.01
CA PRO A 67 -3.54 4.36 -9.22
C PRO A 67 -4.94 4.84 -9.65
N PRO A 68 -5.27 4.77 -10.96
CA PRO A 68 -6.56 5.25 -11.47
C PRO A 68 -7.76 4.44 -10.95
N ILE A 69 -7.52 3.23 -10.46
CA ILE A 69 -8.52 2.30 -9.91
C ILE A 69 -7.88 1.60 -8.72
N THR A 70 -8.62 1.50 -7.62
CA THR A 70 -8.27 0.66 -6.47
C THR A 70 -9.39 -0.34 -6.23
N ARG A 71 -9.07 -1.58 -5.83
CA ARG A 71 -10.07 -2.63 -5.60
C ARG A 71 -10.19 -2.93 -4.11
N ASN A 72 -11.41 -2.85 -3.59
CA ASN A 72 -11.71 -3.29 -2.24
C ASN A 72 -12.08 -4.79 -2.29
N PHE A 73 -11.25 -5.64 -1.69
CA PHE A 73 -11.49 -7.09 -1.58
C PHE A 73 -12.22 -7.46 -0.29
N TYR A 74 -12.51 -6.47 0.57
CA TYR A 74 -13.18 -6.71 1.83
C TYR A 74 -14.58 -7.28 1.57
N VAL A 75 -14.77 -8.53 1.97
CA VAL A 75 -16.07 -9.18 2.02
C VAL A 75 -16.76 -8.75 3.31
N ASP A 76 -18.02 -8.31 3.22
CA ASP A 76 -18.84 -7.92 4.37
C ASP A 76 -18.72 -8.94 5.52
N GLY A 77 -18.16 -8.51 6.66
CA GLY A 77 -18.21 -9.24 7.93
C GLY A 77 -16.89 -9.58 8.65
N HIS A 78 -15.71 -9.34 8.08
CA HIS A 78 -14.43 -9.67 8.72
C HIS A 78 -13.85 -8.50 9.53
N VAL A 79 -13.94 -8.50 10.86
CA VAL A 79 -13.38 -7.42 11.70
C VAL A 79 -11.84 -7.53 11.77
N PRO A 80 -11.09 -6.56 11.23
CA PRO A 80 -9.64 -6.57 11.30
C PRO A 80 -9.13 -6.39 12.73
N GLN A 81 -8.01 -7.04 13.09
CA GLN A 81 -7.29 -6.70 14.32
C GLN A 81 -6.41 -5.46 14.05
N PRO A 82 -6.50 -4.41 14.89
CA PRO A 82 -5.64 -3.25 14.79
C PRO A 82 -4.19 -3.63 15.11
N HIS A 83 -3.26 -2.94 14.46
CA HIS A 83 -1.82 -3.04 14.71
C HIS A 83 -1.40 -2.16 15.90
#